data_AF-A0A970AAJ9-F1
#
_entry.id   AF-A0A970AAJ9-F1
#
_cell.length_a   1.000
_cell.length_b   1.000
_cell.length_c   1.000
_cell.angle_alpha   90.00
_cell.angle_beta   90.00
_cell.angle_gamma   90.00
#
_symmetry.space_group_name_H-M   'P 1'
#
loop_
_entity.id
_entity.type
_entity.pdbx_description
1 polymer ?
#
loop_
_entity_poly.entity_id
_entity_poly.type
_entity_poly.pdbx_seq_one_letter_code
_entity_poly.pdbx_strand_id
1 'polypeptide(L)'
;MNNIPEFPEVTKLNLTHLPALTEALTAQKMYAAESSFYYLETWYYERPANISRIGERLILDMHGQRPGGHIFLGPFGAGELTEATVDFYLDTIEKEFSEERTLHFVPKALAEDLIAAKKPIEVVENVDYNDYLYSREDLANLSGRKYTKRRNLVNKFLRTNKVKVYDIADVNYEKFIACIDGWFDKYDDGSDPFLQQERTSIKKALPLLRDLGGVGIVVKTDDELCGFSWAVPITDDVWLIPVEKASREISGMYQYVNYCLANKLPEHVKTLNREADMGIPGLRIAKTRYNPIGFERKFTLKY
;
A
#
# COMPACT_ATOMS: atom_id res chain seq x y z
N MET A 1 12.18 6.72 19.04
CA MET A 1 13.15 7.43 18.18
C MET A 1 14.63 7.20 18.54
N ASN A 2 14.99 6.84 19.78
CA ASN A 2 16.41 6.77 20.23
C ASN A 2 17.36 5.86 19.42
N ASN A 3 16.86 4.96 18.58
CA ASN A 3 17.67 4.07 17.73
C ASN A 3 17.67 4.47 16.24
N ILE A 4 17.04 5.59 15.88
CA ILE A 4 17.02 6.11 14.50
C ILE A 4 18.07 7.23 14.40
N PRO A 5 19.07 7.10 13.51
CA PRO A 5 20.16 8.07 13.38
C PRO A 5 19.71 9.40 12.76
N GLU A 6 20.43 10.48 13.06
CA GLU A 6 20.23 11.78 12.38
C GLU A 6 20.73 11.70 10.95
N PHE A 7 19.94 12.21 10.01
CA PHE A 7 20.30 12.30 8.59
C PHE A 7 21.56 13.18 8.41
N PRO A 8 22.53 12.81 7.56
CA PRO A 8 22.50 11.79 6.51
C PRO A 8 22.75 10.34 6.95
N GLU A 9 23.11 10.09 8.21
CA GLU A 9 23.32 8.72 8.68
C GLU A 9 22.01 7.93 8.62
N VAL A 10 22.08 6.68 8.20
CA VAL A 10 20.91 5.82 8.02
C VAL A 10 21.09 4.46 8.68
N THR A 11 19.99 3.83 9.04
CA THR A 11 19.94 2.41 9.40
C THR A 11 18.92 1.69 8.53
N LYS A 12 19.10 0.40 8.30
CA LYS A 12 18.14 -0.40 7.54
C LYS A 12 16.81 -0.47 8.28
N LEU A 13 15.71 -0.19 7.58
CA LEU A 13 14.36 -0.40 8.11
C LEU A 13 14.16 -1.88 8.49
N ASN A 14 13.44 -2.11 9.59
CA ASN A 14 13.12 -3.44 10.09
C ASN A 14 11.98 -3.33 11.11
N LEU A 15 11.43 -4.46 11.55
CA LEU A 15 10.22 -4.52 12.39
C LEU A 15 10.32 -3.72 13.71
N THR A 16 11.51 -3.50 14.27
CA THR A 16 11.67 -2.69 15.49
C THR A 16 11.35 -1.20 15.27
N HIS A 17 11.37 -0.75 14.01
CA HIS A 17 11.02 0.61 13.62
C HIS A 17 9.52 0.79 13.36
N LEU A 18 8.74 -0.29 13.23
CA LEU A 18 7.33 -0.25 12.85
C LEU A 18 6.50 0.71 13.74
N PRO A 19 6.60 0.68 15.08
CA PRO A 19 5.82 1.60 15.92
C PRO A 19 6.12 3.08 15.65
N ALA A 20 7.40 3.44 15.49
CA ALA A 20 7.81 4.82 15.22
C ALA A 20 7.38 5.27 13.82
N LEU A 21 7.46 4.38 12.82
CA LEU A 21 6.97 4.66 11.48
C LEU A 21 5.46 4.90 11.48
N THR A 22 4.68 4.01 12.11
CA THR A 22 3.22 4.13 12.22
C THR A 22 2.81 5.43 12.93
N GLU A 23 3.51 5.80 14.01
CA GLU A 23 3.27 7.06 14.72
C GLU A 23 3.52 8.28 13.82
N ALA A 24 4.65 8.30 13.09
CA ALA A 24 4.99 9.40 12.19
C ALA A 24 4.03 9.51 11.00
N LEU A 25 3.63 8.39 10.38
CA LEU A 25 2.64 8.38 9.30
C LEU A 25 1.28 8.91 9.80
N THR A 26 0.88 8.50 11.00
CA THR A 26 -0.36 8.95 11.65
C THR A 26 -0.31 10.45 11.94
N ALA A 27 0.78 10.94 12.52
CA ALA A 27 0.97 12.36 12.81
C ALA A 27 0.94 13.23 11.54
N GLN A 28 1.56 12.75 10.45
CA GLN A 28 1.59 13.45 9.17
C GLN A 28 0.27 13.31 8.39
N LYS A 29 -0.60 12.35 8.73
CA LYS A 29 -1.76 11.94 7.93
C LYS A 29 -1.36 11.44 6.54
N MET A 30 -0.30 10.64 6.48
CA MET A 30 0.14 9.95 5.26
C MET A 30 -0.45 8.56 5.20
N TYR A 31 -1.12 8.26 4.09
CA TYR A 31 -1.82 6.99 3.89
C TYR A 31 -1.37 6.26 2.63
N ALA A 32 -0.29 6.71 1.99
CA ALA A 32 0.19 6.15 0.73
C ALA A 32 0.65 4.71 0.89
N ALA A 33 0.29 3.85 -0.07
CA ALA A 33 0.66 2.44 -0.05
C ALA A 33 2.17 2.24 0.07
N GLU A 34 2.96 3.04 -0.67
CA GLU A 34 4.42 2.99 -0.72
C GLU A 34 5.09 3.40 0.60
N SER A 35 4.37 4.12 1.46
CA SER A 35 4.86 4.49 2.79
C SER A 35 4.62 3.41 3.85
N SER A 36 3.80 2.40 3.54
CA SER A 36 3.52 1.31 4.47
C SER A 36 4.75 0.41 4.64
N PHE A 37 4.97 -0.08 5.86
CA PHE A 37 6.05 -1.02 6.15
C PHE A 37 5.99 -2.26 5.25
N TYR A 38 4.77 -2.73 4.94
CA TYR A 38 4.55 -3.80 3.98
C TYR A 38 5.25 -3.52 2.64
N TYR A 39 4.97 -2.36 2.03
CA TYR A 39 5.49 -2.03 0.70
C TYR A 39 7.02 -1.86 0.73
N LEU A 40 7.53 -1.25 1.79
CA LEU A 40 8.96 -1.02 2.04
C LEU A 40 9.75 -2.34 2.16
N GLU A 41 9.16 -3.40 2.69
CA GLU A 41 9.82 -4.72 2.79
C GLU A 41 9.55 -5.64 1.59
N THR A 42 8.35 -5.57 0.97
CA THR A 42 7.91 -6.60 0.02
C THR A 42 8.00 -6.19 -1.44
N TRP A 43 7.85 -4.90 -1.76
CA TRP A 43 7.91 -4.38 -3.13
C TRP A 43 9.24 -3.73 -3.44
N TYR A 44 9.82 -3.03 -2.48
CA TYR A 44 11.16 -2.46 -2.58
C TYR A 44 12.27 -3.48 -2.24
N TYR A 45 12.05 -4.76 -2.51
CA TYR A 45 13.02 -5.81 -2.18
C TYR A 45 14.34 -5.72 -2.98
N GLU A 46 14.34 -5.01 -4.11
CA GLU A 46 15.55 -4.64 -4.87
C GLU A 46 16.08 -3.24 -4.50
N ARG A 47 15.36 -2.53 -3.62
CA ARG A 47 15.67 -1.19 -3.14
C ARG A 47 15.45 -1.08 -1.62
N PRO A 48 16.23 -1.80 -0.79
CA PRO A 48 15.94 -1.91 0.63
C PRO A 48 15.78 -0.53 1.27
N ALA A 49 14.69 -0.34 2.00
CA ALA A 49 14.40 0.93 2.66
C ALA A 49 15.34 1.14 3.86
N ASN A 50 15.91 2.32 3.92
CA ASN A 50 16.62 2.83 5.07
C ASN A 50 15.78 3.90 5.77
N ILE A 51 16.06 4.13 7.05
CA ILE A 51 15.38 5.11 7.88
C ILE A 51 16.39 5.97 8.64
N SER A 52 16.09 7.26 8.70
CA SER A 52 16.81 8.28 9.47
C SER A 52 15.83 9.36 9.96
N ARG A 53 16.32 10.41 10.59
CA ARG A 53 15.48 11.53 11.06
C ARG A 53 16.17 12.89 10.96
N ILE A 54 15.37 13.95 10.91
CA ILE A 54 15.80 15.31 11.21
C ILE A 54 14.94 15.79 12.37
N GLY A 55 15.55 15.89 13.56
CA GLY A 55 14.79 16.15 14.78
C GLY A 55 13.78 15.04 15.04
N GLU A 56 12.49 15.38 15.15
CA GLU A 56 11.40 14.41 15.38
C GLU A 56 10.78 13.84 14.09
N ARG A 57 11.20 14.34 12.92
CA ARG A 57 10.65 13.96 11.62
C ARG A 57 11.48 12.84 10.99
N LEU A 58 10.81 11.82 10.46
CA LEU A 58 11.44 10.66 9.83
C LEU A 58 11.71 10.91 8.35
N ILE A 59 12.76 10.27 7.84
CA ILE A 59 13.09 10.17 6.43
C ILE A 59 13.18 8.69 6.08
N LEU A 60 12.58 8.32 4.96
CA LEU A 60 12.79 7.04 4.31
C LEU A 60 13.66 7.25 3.06
N ASP A 61 14.62 6.36 2.87
CA ASP A 61 15.52 6.34 1.72
C ASP A 61 15.50 4.94 1.10
N MET A 62 14.92 4.82 -0.09
CA MET A 62 14.91 3.59 -0.86
C MET A 62 15.97 3.65 -1.95
N HIS A 63 17.07 2.92 -1.77
CA HIS A 63 18.21 2.93 -2.70
C HIS A 63 18.29 1.65 -3.54
N GLY A 64 18.31 1.80 -4.87
CA GLY A 64 18.40 0.68 -5.83
C GLY A 64 19.67 0.65 -6.68
N GLN A 65 20.06 -0.52 -7.19
CA GLN A 65 21.18 -0.61 -8.15
C GLN A 65 20.86 0.13 -9.45
N ARG A 66 21.90 0.73 -10.08
CA ARG A 66 21.74 1.58 -11.25
C ARG A 66 21.15 0.82 -12.46
N PRO A 67 20.19 1.42 -13.19
CA PRO A 67 19.72 2.81 -13.07
C PRO A 67 18.60 2.91 -12.02
N GLY A 68 18.86 3.51 -10.86
CA GLY A 68 17.92 3.42 -9.74
C GLY A 68 18.00 4.54 -8.72
N GLY A 69 19.22 4.96 -8.35
CA GLY A 69 19.44 6.08 -7.43
C GLY A 69 18.76 5.89 -6.07
N HIS A 70 18.73 6.96 -5.30
CA HIS A 70 17.95 7.07 -4.07
C HIS A 70 16.56 7.64 -4.37
N ILE A 71 15.55 7.10 -3.70
CA ILE A 71 14.21 7.69 -3.64
C ILE A 71 13.95 8.06 -2.19
N PHE A 72 13.95 9.37 -1.93
CA PHE A 72 13.71 9.89 -0.59
C PHE A 72 12.23 10.25 -0.37
N LEU A 73 11.74 9.94 0.83
CA LEU A 73 10.43 10.35 1.32
C LEU A 73 10.58 10.95 2.72
N GLY A 74 10.27 12.24 2.86
CA GLY A 74 10.37 12.98 4.12
C GLY A 74 10.88 14.40 3.92
N PRO A 75 11.25 15.09 5.02
CA PRO A 75 11.04 14.67 6.41
C PRO A 75 9.57 14.75 6.84
N PHE A 76 9.01 13.64 7.34
CA PHE A 76 7.59 13.51 7.71
C PHE A 76 7.36 13.17 9.18
N GLY A 77 6.18 13.50 9.71
CA GLY A 77 5.78 13.17 11.07
C GLY A 77 5.48 14.39 11.92
N ALA A 78 5.60 14.22 13.23
CA ALA A 78 5.45 15.31 14.19
C ALA A 78 6.70 16.21 14.22
N GLY A 79 6.60 17.36 14.89
CA GLY A 79 7.69 18.32 15.02
C GLY A 79 7.70 19.38 13.91
N GLU A 80 8.46 20.44 14.15
CA GLU A 80 8.51 21.62 13.29
C GLU A 80 9.16 21.31 11.93
N LEU A 81 8.56 21.84 10.86
CA LEU A 81 9.13 21.80 9.50
C LEU A 81 9.36 23.24 9.04
N THR A 82 10.60 23.70 9.17
CA THR A 82 11.01 25.06 8.78
C THR A 82 11.68 25.07 7.41
N GLU A 83 11.80 26.25 6.78
CA GLU A 83 12.59 26.41 5.55
C GLU A 83 14.03 25.88 5.73
N ALA A 84 14.67 26.17 6.86
CA ALA A 84 16.01 25.68 7.16
C ALA A 84 16.09 24.14 7.24
N THR A 85 15.03 23.49 7.73
CA THR A 85 14.93 22.02 7.75
C THR A 85 14.87 21.46 6.33
N VAL A 86 14.04 22.07 5.47
CA VAL A 86 13.90 21.66 4.07
C VAL A 86 15.19 21.93 3.29
N ASP A 87 15.84 23.07 3.51
CA ASP A 87 17.12 23.39 2.89
C ASP A 87 18.22 22.42 3.28
N PHE A 88 18.36 22.10 4.58
CA PHE A 88 19.32 21.10 5.04
C PHE A 88 19.07 19.74 4.37
N TYR A 89 17.81 19.31 4.31
CA TYR A 89 17.44 18.04 3.70
C TYR A 89 17.78 17.99 2.19
N LEU A 90 17.38 18.99 1.43
CA LEU A 90 17.63 19.06 -0.03
C LEU A 90 19.12 19.25 -0.36
N ASP A 91 19.83 20.08 0.40
CA ASP A 91 21.28 20.25 0.26
C ASP A 91 22.03 18.94 0.48
N THR A 92 21.59 18.15 1.47
CA THR A 92 22.21 16.87 1.80
C THR A 92 21.93 15.83 0.70
N ILE A 93 20.69 15.76 0.18
CA ILE A 93 20.33 14.92 -0.97
C ILE A 93 21.26 15.20 -2.18
N GLU A 94 21.49 16.47 -2.49
CA GLU A 94 22.33 16.86 -3.62
C GLU A 94 23.82 16.58 -3.36
N LYS A 95 24.35 16.99 -2.21
CA LYS A 95 25.79 16.97 -1.94
C LYS A 95 26.31 15.59 -1.53
N GLU A 96 25.58 14.89 -0.67
CA GLU A 96 26.02 13.60 -0.11
C GLU A 96 25.58 12.42 -0.98
N PHE A 97 24.40 12.51 -1.60
CA PHE A 97 23.83 11.41 -2.39
C PHE A 97 23.89 11.61 -3.90
N SER A 98 24.32 12.80 -4.37
CA SER A 98 24.39 13.15 -5.81
C SER A 98 23.05 13.02 -6.54
N GLU A 99 21.94 13.26 -5.84
CA GLU A 99 20.59 13.24 -6.40
C GLU A 99 20.09 14.65 -6.68
N GLU A 100 19.14 14.78 -7.61
CA GLU A 100 18.49 16.07 -7.84
C GLU A 100 17.64 16.49 -6.63
N ARG A 101 17.43 17.80 -6.47
CA ARG A 101 16.49 18.37 -5.48
C ARG A 101 15.02 18.17 -5.90
N THR A 102 14.69 16.94 -6.28
CA THR A 102 13.37 16.53 -6.73
C THR A 102 12.84 15.45 -5.80
N LEU A 103 11.69 15.71 -5.18
CA LEU A 103 10.99 14.75 -4.31
C LEU A 103 9.84 14.13 -5.11
N HIS A 104 9.88 12.81 -5.28
CA HIS A 104 8.91 12.08 -6.10
C HIS A 104 7.82 11.43 -5.25
N PHE A 105 6.59 11.39 -5.78
CA PHE A 105 5.44 10.71 -5.17
C PHE A 105 5.14 11.10 -3.71
N VAL A 106 5.44 12.35 -3.33
CA VAL A 106 5.20 12.91 -2.00
C VAL A 106 3.70 12.92 -1.70
N PRO A 107 3.22 12.23 -0.65
CA PRO A 107 1.80 12.22 -0.33
C PRO A 107 1.31 13.61 0.08
N LYS A 108 0.04 13.91 -0.24
CA LYS A 108 -0.56 15.25 -0.19
C LYS A 108 -0.27 16.01 1.09
N ALA A 109 -0.48 15.38 2.25
CA ALA A 109 -0.32 16.05 3.54
C ALA A 109 1.14 16.53 3.74
N LEU A 110 2.12 15.70 3.40
CA LEU A 110 3.53 16.08 3.44
C LEU A 110 3.88 17.11 2.36
N ALA A 111 3.33 16.97 1.15
CA ALA A 111 3.56 17.92 0.07
C ALA A 111 3.07 19.34 0.42
N GLU A 112 1.90 19.44 1.06
CA GLU A 112 1.35 20.72 1.53
C GLU A 112 2.27 21.38 2.57
N ASP A 113 2.78 20.61 3.54
CA ASP A 113 3.70 21.11 4.56
C ASP A 113 5.06 21.53 3.97
N LEU A 114 5.62 20.74 3.04
CA LEU A 114 6.88 21.06 2.36
C LEU A 114 6.77 22.32 1.51
N ILE A 115 5.66 22.49 0.77
CA ILE A 115 5.38 23.70 -0.04
C ILE A 115 5.23 24.93 0.85
N ALA A 116 4.59 24.78 2.01
CA ALA A 116 4.41 25.87 2.97
C ALA A 116 5.73 26.28 3.62
N ALA A 117 6.60 25.33 3.93
CA ALA A 117 7.92 25.57 4.51
C ALA A 117 8.90 26.18 3.49
N LYS A 118 8.88 25.69 2.25
CA LYS A 118 9.72 26.20 1.15
C LYS A 118 8.99 26.05 -0.18
N LYS A 119 8.93 27.12 -0.97
CA LYS A 119 8.25 27.10 -2.27
C LYS A 119 9.08 26.35 -3.32
N PRO A 120 8.57 25.25 -3.91
CA PRO A 120 9.22 24.59 -5.05
C PRO A 120 9.09 25.40 -6.35
N ILE A 121 10.01 25.15 -7.29
CA ILE A 121 9.96 25.72 -8.64
C ILE A 121 8.89 25.04 -9.51
N GLU A 122 8.58 23.76 -9.24
CA GLU A 122 7.56 22.99 -9.96
C GLU A 122 6.81 22.04 -9.01
N VAL A 123 5.50 21.92 -9.22
CA VAL A 123 4.62 20.98 -8.51
C VAL A 123 3.78 20.24 -9.55
N VAL A 124 3.92 18.91 -9.60
CA VAL A 124 3.17 18.04 -10.51
C VAL A 124 2.41 17.00 -9.70
N GLU A 125 1.11 16.87 -9.92
CA GLU A 125 0.33 15.77 -9.35
C GLU A 125 0.49 14.50 -10.19
N ASN A 126 0.83 13.40 -9.54
CA ASN A 126 0.97 12.08 -10.16
C ASN A 126 -0.39 11.35 -10.16
N VAL A 127 -1.37 11.85 -10.92
CA VAL A 127 -2.78 11.40 -10.86
C VAL A 127 -2.94 9.88 -11.04
N ASP A 128 -2.17 9.28 -11.94
CA ASP A 128 -2.20 7.83 -12.21
C ASP A 128 -1.68 6.98 -11.02
N TYR A 129 -0.98 7.62 -10.08
CA TYR A 129 -0.39 7.00 -8.89
C TYR A 129 -1.13 7.38 -7.60
N ASN A 130 -2.24 8.12 -7.68
CA ASN A 130 -3.06 8.41 -6.52
C ASN A 130 -3.75 7.13 -6.02
N ASP A 131 -3.70 6.87 -4.71
CA ASP A 131 -4.34 5.69 -4.15
C ASP A 131 -5.83 5.90 -3.94
N TYR A 132 -6.60 4.85 -4.18
CA TYR A 132 -8.04 4.86 -3.92
C TYR A 132 -8.34 4.51 -2.45
N LEU A 133 -9.02 5.41 -1.75
CA LEU A 133 -9.44 5.21 -0.35
C LEU A 133 -10.92 4.84 -0.28
N TYR A 134 -11.27 3.86 0.54
CA TYR A 134 -12.64 3.35 0.71
C TYR A 134 -13.03 3.27 2.18
N SER A 135 -14.31 3.46 2.48
CA SER A 135 -14.83 3.14 3.82
C SER A 135 -14.89 1.62 3.99
N ARG A 136 -14.28 1.10 5.07
CA ARG A 136 -14.37 -0.31 5.45
C ARG A 136 -15.82 -0.72 5.66
N GLU A 137 -16.60 0.11 6.33
CA GLU A 137 -18.03 -0.13 6.60
C GLU A 137 -18.84 -0.23 5.31
N ASP A 138 -18.60 0.66 4.36
CA ASP A 138 -19.27 0.63 3.05
C ASP A 138 -18.98 -0.66 2.28
N LEU A 139 -17.72 -1.13 2.31
CA LEU A 139 -17.32 -2.38 1.65
C LEU A 139 -17.82 -3.63 2.41
N ALA A 140 -17.94 -3.56 3.74
CA ALA A 140 -18.45 -4.64 4.57
C ALA A 140 -19.98 -4.79 4.47
N ASN A 141 -20.71 -3.68 4.34
CA ASN A 141 -22.18 -3.69 4.32
C ASN A 141 -22.77 -3.68 2.91
N LEU A 142 -22.05 -3.11 1.93
CA LEU A 142 -22.52 -2.88 0.56
C LEU A 142 -23.92 -2.24 0.55
N SER A 143 -24.17 -1.27 1.42
CA SER A 143 -25.49 -0.69 1.68
C SER A 143 -25.88 0.42 0.68
N GLY A 144 -27.17 0.72 0.57
CA GLY A 144 -27.65 1.79 -0.30
C GLY A 144 -27.59 1.50 -1.81
N ARG A 145 -28.01 2.51 -2.60
CA ARG A 145 -28.22 2.40 -4.06
C ARG A 145 -26.91 2.27 -4.84
N LYS A 146 -25.83 2.91 -4.38
CA LYS A 146 -24.51 2.91 -5.02
C LYS A 146 -23.86 1.51 -5.06
N TYR A 147 -24.21 0.63 -4.11
CA TYR A 147 -23.69 -0.74 -4.02
C TYR A 147 -24.64 -1.84 -4.51
N THR A 148 -25.85 -1.52 -4.99
CA THR A 148 -26.85 -2.52 -5.42
C THR A 148 -26.29 -3.56 -6.39
N LYS A 149 -25.52 -3.16 -7.41
CA LYS A 149 -24.93 -4.10 -8.38
C LYS A 149 -23.95 -5.07 -7.72
N ARG A 150 -23.16 -4.62 -6.74
CA ARG A 150 -22.12 -5.42 -6.06
C ARG A 150 -22.78 -6.39 -5.07
N ARG A 151 -23.73 -5.89 -4.28
CA ARG A 151 -24.57 -6.71 -3.40
C ARG A 151 -25.30 -7.80 -4.18
N ASN A 152 -25.83 -7.50 -5.37
CA ASN A 152 -26.46 -8.50 -6.24
C ASN A 152 -25.47 -9.58 -6.73
N LEU A 153 -24.25 -9.19 -7.09
CA LEU A 153 -23.20 -10.15 -7.48
C LEU A 153 -22.78 -11.05 -6.31
N VAL A 154 -22.57 -10.48 -5.12
CA VAL A 154 -22.29 -11.24 -3.88
C VAL A 154 -23.43 -12.22 -3.58
N ASN A 155 -24.68 -11.75 -3.59
CA ASN A 155 -25.84 -12.59 -3.33
C ASN A 155 -26.01 -13.68 -4.40
N LYS A 156 -25.72 -13.38 -5.67
CA LYS A 156 -25.74 -14.38 -6.74
C LYS A 156 -24.68 -15.45 -6.48
N PHE A 157 -23.44 -15.02 -6.21
CA PHE A 157 -22.32 -15.91 -5.90
C PHE A 157 -22.65 -16.86 -4.74
N LEU A 158 -23.19 -16.34 -3.63
CA LEU A 158 -23.59 -17.14 -2.46
C LEU A 158 -24.71 -18.14 -2.72
N ARG A 159 -25.62 -17.85 -3.66
CA ARG A 159 -26.71 -18.79 -4.02
C ARG A 159 -26.24 -19.93 -4.92
N THR A 160 -25.22 -19.70 -5.74
CA THR A 160 -24.79 -20.65 -6.78
C THR A 160 -23.56 -21.46 -6.41
N ASN A 161 -22.88 -21.14 -5.31
CA ASN A 161 -21.63 -21.80 -4.93
C ASN A 161 -21.65 -22.21 -3.45
N LYS A 162 -21.13 -23.39 -3.15
CA LYS A 162 -20.80 -23.78 -1.78
C LYS A 162 -19.43 -23.19 -1.44
N VAL A 163 -19.40 -22.28 -0.48
CA VAL A 163 -18.20 -21.51 -0.16
C VAL A 163 -17.72 -21.74 1.27
N LYS A 164 -16.41 -21.79 1.45
CA LYS A 164 -15.74 -21.76 2.75
C LYS A 164 -14.71 -20.64 2.75
N VAL A 165 -14.67 -19.87 3.82
CA VAL A 165 -13.69 -18.80 4.04
C VAL A 165 -12.77 -19.22 5.19
N TYR A 166 -11.48 -19.16 4.95
CA TYR A 166 -10.44 -19.49 5.93
C TYR A 166 -9.63 -18.25 6.27
N ASP A 167 -9.11 -18.19 7.50
CA ASP A 167 -8.01 -17.28 7.80
C ASP A 167 -6.77 -17.70 7.00
N ILE A 168 -6.02 -16.73 6.50
CA ILE A 168 -4.73 -17.00 5.86
C ILE A 168 -3.73 -17.63 6.83
N ALA A 169 -3.86 -17.39 8.13
CA ALA A 169 -3.02 -18.01 9.14
C ALA A 169 -3.28 -19.53 9.31
N ASP A 170 -4.48 -19.99 8.94
CA ASP A 170 -4.91 -21.38 9.11
C ASP A 170 -4.69 -22.24 7.86
N VAL A 171 -4.27 -21.65 6.74
CA VAL A 171 -4.02 -22.41 5.51
C VAL A 171 -2.63 -23.04 5.51
N ASN A 172 -2.54 -24.24 4.92
CA ASN A 172 -1.24 -24.85 4.66
C ASN A 172 -0.45 -23.96 3.66
N TYR A 173 0.67 -23.44 4.13
CA TYR A 173 1.50 -22.47 3.41
C TYR A 173 1.92 -22.96 2.03
N GLU A 174 2.47 -24.18 1.93
CA GLU A 174 2.94 -24.75 0.66
C GLU A 174 1.80 -24.90 -0.35
N LYS A 175 0.65 -25.40 0.09
CA LYS A 175 -0.54 -25.50 -0.77
C LYS A 175 -1.03 -24.14 -1.22
N PHE A 176 -1.00 -23.14 -0.34
CA PHE A 176 -1.43 -21.80 -0.69
C PHE A 176 -0.50 -21.14 -1.71
N ILE A 177 0.83 -21.28 -1.55
CA ILE A 177 1.82 -20.84 -2.54
C ILE A 177 1.57 -21.50 -3.89
N ALA A 178 1.35 -22.82 -3.93
CA ALA A 178 1.03 -23.52 -5.18
C ALA A 178 -0.26 -23.00 -5.85
N CYS A 179 -1.26 -22.61 -5.07
CA CYS A 179 -2.47 -21.99 -5.61
C CYS A 179 -2.24 -20.58 -6.15
N ILE A 180 -1.40 -19.77 -5.49
CA ILE A 180 -0.98 -18.46 -6.00
C ILE A 180 -0.28 -18.66 -7.35
N ASP A 181 0.64 -19.61 -7.41
CA ASP A 181 1.35 -19.96 -8.62
C ASP A 181 0.40 -20.35 -9.75
N GLY A 182 -0.54 -21.26 -9.49
CA GLY A 182 -1.56 -21.63 -10.48
C GLY A 182 -2.46 -20.46 -10.92
N TRP A 183 -2.71 -19.46 -10.06
CA TRP A 183 -3.45 -18.27 -10.46
C TRP A 183 -2.66 -17.44 -11.48
N PHE A 184 -1.38 -17.19 -11.22
CA PHE A 184 -0.51 -16.46 -12.14
C PHE A 184 -0.32 -17.24 -13.44
N ASP A 185 0.03 -18.53 -13.37
CA ASP A 185 0.25 -19.36 -14.56
C ASP A 185 -1.00 -19.44 -15.48
N LYS A 186 -2.21 -19.24 -14.93
CA LYS A 186 -3.47 -19.23 -15.68
C LYS A 186 -3.81 -17.88 -16.30
N TYR A 187 -3.43 -16.77 -15.67
CA TYR A 187 -3.92 -15.42 -16.02
C TYR A 187 -2.83 -14.42 -16.41
N ASP A 188 -1.57 -14.81 -16.26
CA ASP A 188 -0.38 -14.09 -16.70
C ASP A 188 0.29 -14.92 -17.79
N ASP A 189 0.47 -14.32 -18.97
CA ASP A 189 1.14 -14.95 -20.11
C ASP A 189 2.68 -14.80 -20.04
N GLY A 190 3.19 -14.19 -18.96
CA GLY A 190 4.61 -13.98 -18.71
C GLY A 190 5.20 -12.81 -19.48
N SER A 191 4.39 -12.03 -20.20
CA SER A 191 4.85 -10.85 -20.94
C SER A 191 4.95 -9.59 -20.08
N ASP A 192 4.25 -9.57 -18.93
CA ASP A 192 4.23 -8.41 -18.04
C ASP A 192 5.21 -8.58 -16.86
N PRO A 193 6.37 -7.88 -16.86
CA PRO A 193 7.32 -7.96 -15.75
C PRO A 193 6.73 -7.48 -14.42
N PHE A 194 5.70 -6.61 -14.42
CA PHE A 194 5.06 -6.15 -13.19
C PHE A 194 4.25 -7.27 -12.53
N LEU A 195 3.61 -8.15 -13.29
CA LEU A 195 2.89 -9.30 -12.73
C LEU A 195 3.85 -10.32 -12.09
N GLN A 196 5.04 -10.50 -12.67
CA GLN A 196 6.08 -11.35 -12.07
C GLN A 196 6.65 -10.74 -10.78
N GLN A 197 6.84 -9.42 -10.76
CA GLN A 197 7.21 -8.69 -9.55
C GLN A 197 6.12 -8.80 -8.47
N GLU A 198 4.84 -8.65 -8.84
CA GLU A 198 3.70 -8.82 -7.93
C GLU A 198 3.66 -10.23 -7.35
N ARG A 199 3.83 -11.27 -8.18
CA ARG A 199 3.91 -12.67 -7.73
C ARG A 199 5.02 -12.87 -6.70
N THR A 200 6.18 -12.26 -6.93
CA THR A 200 7.33 -12.32 -6.01
C THR A 200 7.05 -11.57 -4.70
N SER A 201 6.50 -10.35 -4.80
CA SER A 201 6.10 -9.51 -3.65
C SER A 201 5.10 -10.24 -2.76
N ILE A 202 4.06 -10.86 -3.35
CA ILE A 202 3.07 -11.69 -2.65
C ILE A 202 3.76 -12.77 -1.82
N LYS A 203 4.67 -13.55 -2.41
CA LYS A 203 5.33 -14.66 -1.70
C LYS A 203 6.23 -14.16 -0.56
N LYS A 204 6.88 -13.01 -0.74
CA LYS A 204 7.70 -12.36 0.30
C LYS A 204 6.87 -11.79 1.44
N ALA A 205 5.67 -11.31 1.13
CA ALA A 205 4.74 -10.74 2.09
C ALA A 205 4.15 -11.77 3.06
N LEU A 206 3.86 -12.98 2.59
CA LEU A 206 3.10 -13.96 3.38
C LEU A 206 3.72 -14.28 4.75
N PRO A 207 5.04 -14.53 4.89
CA PRO A 207 5.65 -14.75 6.19
C PRO A 207 5.55 -13.54 7.13
N LEU A 208 5.48 -12.32 6.58
CA LEU A 208 5.46 -11.07 7.34
C LEU A 208 4.06 -10.71 7.84
N LEU A 209 2.99 -11.24 7.22
CA LEU A 209 1.61 -10.80 7.53
C LEU A 209 1.28 -10.85 9.01
N ARG A 210 1.71 -11.91 9.71
CA ARG A 210 1.47 -12.05 11.15
C ARG A 210 2.20 -10.97 11.95
N ASP A 211 3.46 -10.73 11.63
CA ASP A 211 4.30 -9.75 12.34
C ASP A 211 3.86 -8.31 12.08
N LEU A 212 3.22 -8.06 10.94
CA LEU A 212 2.60 -6.78 10.60
C LEU A 212 1.21 -6.59 11.23
N GLY A 213 0.68 -7.57 11.96
CA GLY A 213 -0.70 -7.53 12.46
C GLY A 213 -1.75 -7.59 11.35
N GLY A 214 -1.38 -8.10 10.17
CA GLY A 214 -2.24 -8.22 9.02
C GLY A 214 -3.35 -9.27 9.19
N VAL A 215 -4.43 -9.07 8.44
CA VAL A 215 -5.60 -9.95 8.43
C VAL A 215 -5.85 -10.41 7.01
N GLY A 216 -5.87 -11.72 6.79
CA GLY A 216 -6.07 -12.31 5.47
C GLY A 216 -7.21 -13.31 5.41
N ILE A 217 -7.73 -13.48 4.20
CA ILE A 217 -8.75 -14.48 3.88
C ILE A 217 -8.34 -15.32 2.68
N VAL A 218 -8.80 -16.57 2.70
CA VAL A 218 -8.77 -17.49 1.57
C VAL A 218 -10.19 -18.02 1.34
N VAL A 219 -10.70 -17.87 0.13
CA VAL A 219 -12.01 -18.33 -0.31
C VAL A 219 -11.86 -19.59 -1.14
N LYS A 220 -12.60 -20.64 -0.77
CA LYS A 220 -12.68 -21.89 -1.51
C LYS A 220 -14.10 -22.22 -1.95
N THR A 221 -14.25 -22.72 -3.18
CA THR A 221 -15.50 -23.35 -3.66
C THR A 221 -15.19 -24.76 -4.13
N ASP A 222 -16.04 -25.73 -3.75
CA ASP A 222 -15.81 -27.16 -4.03
C ASP A 222 -14.39 -27.64 -3.63
N ASP A 223 -13.90 -27.09 -2.51
CA ASP A 223 -12.57 -27.29 -1.92
C ASP A 223 -11.36 -26.82 -2.78
N GLU A 224 -11.60 -26.18 -3.93
CA GLU A 224 -10.59 -25.49 -4.73
C GLU A 224 -10.38 -24.04 -4.26
N LEU A 225 -9.14 -23.53 -4.38
CA LEU A 225 -8.84 -22.13 -4.07
C LEU A 225 -9.35 -21.22 -5.18
N CYS A 226 -10.26 -20.30 -4.83
CA CYS A 226 -10.90 -19.47 -5.83
C CYS A 226 -10.74 -17.97 -5.59
N GLY A 227 -10.20 -17.57 -4.44
CA GLY A 227 -9.75 -16.20 -4.23
C GLY A 227 -9.08 -16.00 -2.88
N PHE A 228 -8.32 -14.92 -2.76
CA PHE A 228 -7.64 -14.51 -1.55
C PHE A 228 -7.37 -13.02 -1.56
N SER A 229 -7.25 -12.46 -0.37
CA SER A 229 -6.85 -11.07 -0.16
C SER A 229 -6.44 -10.90 1.30
N TRP A 230 -5.67 -9.87 1.60
CA TRP A 230 -5.35 -9.48 2.97
C TRP A 230 -5.27 -7.97 3.08
N ALA A 231 -5.36 -7.49 4.31
CA ALA A 231 -5.06 -6.12 4.64
C ALA A 231 -3.98 -6.04 5.72
N VAL A 232 -3.19 -4.98 5.68
CA VAL A 232 -2.11 -4.67 6.63
C VAL A 232 -2.23 -3.21 7.10
N PRO A 233 -1.85 -2.88 8.34
CA PRO A 233 -1.92 -1.51 8.83
C PRO A 233 -0.98 -0.56 8.06
N ILE A 234 -1.46 0.66 7.78
CA ILE A 234 -0.61 1.82 7.47
C ILE A 234 -0.53 2.70 8.73
N THR A 235 -1.71 3.07 9.22
CA THR A 235 -1.97 3.69 10.53
C THR A 235 -2.93 2.80 11.32
N ASP A 236 -3.28 3.21 12.54
CA ASP A 236 -4.23 2.48 13.38
C ASP A 236 -5.60 2.26 12.68
N ASP A 237 -6.11 3.28 11.96
CA ASP A 237 -7.45 3.28 11.37
C ASP A 237 -7.47 3.22 9.83
N VAL A 238 -6.32 3.33 9.17
CA VAL A 238 -6.16 3.23 7.70
C VAL A 238 -5.28 2.03 7.34
N TRP A 239 -5.86 1.06 6.63
CA TRP A 239 -5.19 -0.18 6.27
C TRP A 239 -5.05 -0.32 4.76
N LEU A 240 -3.95 -0.92 4.31
CA LEU A 240 -3.65 -1.23 2.92
C LEU A 240 -4.22 -2.60 2.55
N ILE A 241 -4.87 -2.71 1.39
CA ILE A 241 -5.18 -3.97 0.71
C ILE A 241 -4.28 -4.06 -0.52
N PRO A 242 -3.08 -4.66 -0.39
CA PRO A 242 -2.10 -4.68 -1.48
C PRO A 242 -2.38 -5.78 -2.50
N VAL A 243 -3.22 -6.76 -2.16
CA VAL A 243 -3.44 -7.94 -2.99
C VAL A 243 -4.89 -8.37 -2.91
N GLU A 244 -5.52 -8.52 -4.08
CA GLU A 244 -6.84 -9.11 -4.24
C GLU A 244 -6.83 -9.97 -5.51
N LYS A 245 -6.83 -11.30 -5.35
CA LYS A 245 -6.84 -12.25 -6.45
C LYS A 245 -8.03 -13.18 -6.33
N ALA A 246 -8.64 -13.49 -7.46
CA ALA A 246 -9.82 -14.34 -7.55
C ALA A 246 -9.92 -14.98 -8.92
N SER A 247 -10.62 -16.11 -9.01
CA SER A 247 -10.95 -16.73 -10.30
C SER A 247 -11.77 -15.77 -11.15
N ARG A 248 -11.31 -15.53 -12.39
CA ARG A 248 -12.01 -14.69 -13.38
C ARG A 248 -13.21 -15.42 -14.02
N GLU A 249 -13.29 -16.74 -13.85
CA GLU A 249 -14.35 -17.58 -14.41
C GLU A 249 -15.59 -17.61 -13.52
N ILE A 250 -15.45 -17.26 -12.24
CA ILE A 250 -16.54 -17.32 -11.27
C ILE A 250 -17.15 -15.92 -11.08
N SER A 251 -18.36 -15.76 -11.62
CA SER A 251 -19.13 -14.52 -11.52
C SER A 251 -19.36 -14.12 -10.06
N GLY A 252 -18.91 -12.92 -9.68
CA GLY A 252 -19.07 -12.38 -8.33
C GLY A 252 -17.95 -12.71 -7.35
N MET A 253 -16.95 -13.51 -7.73
CA MET A 253 -15.88 -13.93 -6.81
C MET A 253 -15.06 -12.75 -6.28
N TYR A 254 -14.61 -11.83 -7.14
CA TYR A 254 -13.89 -10.63 -6.72
C TYR A 254 -14.71 -9.78 -5.74
N GLN A 255 -16.02 -9.63 -5.99
CA GLN A 255 -16.91 -8.90 -5.08
C GLN A 255 -17.05 -9.61 -3.74
N TYR A 256 -17.09 -10.95 -3.74
CA TYR A 256 -17.20 -11.74 -2.53
C TYR A 256 -15.92 -11.76 -1.70
N VAL A 257 -14.74 -11.90 -2.32
CA VAL A 257 -13.44 -11.77 -1.65
C VAL A 257 -13.34 -10.40 -0.97
N ASN A 258 -13.65 -9.34 -1.70
CA ASN A 258 -13.62 -7.98 -1.15
C ASN A 258 -14.56 -7.81 0.06
N TYR A 259 -15.81 -8.27 -0.10
CA TYR A 259 -16.81 -8.24 0.96
C TYR A 259 -16.38 -9.03 2.20
N CYS A 260 -15.83 -10.23 2.01
CA CYS A 260 -15.39 -11.09 3.10
C CYS A 260 -14.22 -10.48 3.87
N LEU A 261 -13.22 -9.95 3.17
CA LEU A 261 -12.10 -9.27 3.82
C LEU A 261 -12.60 -8.08 4.64
N ALA A 262 -13.42 -7.19 4.06
CA ALA A 262 -13.94 -6.02 4.76
C ALA A 262 -14.75 -6.36 6.04
N ASN A 263 -15.46 -7.49 6.04
CA ASN A 263 -16.19 -8.01 7.20
C ASN A 263 -15.28 -8.66 8.26
N LYS A 264 -14.12 -9.20 7.87
CA LYS A 264 -13.16 -9.81 8.80
C LYS A 264 -12.31 -8.76 9.54
N LEU A 265 -12.13 -7.58 8.95
CA LEU A 265 -11.26 -6.55 9.51
C LEU A 265 -11.80 -5.98 10.84
N PRO A 266 -10.91 -5.61 11.79
CA PRO A 266 -11.32 -5.02 13.06
C PRO A 266 -12.17 -3.76 12.89
N GLU A 267 -13.09 -3.51 13.82
CA GLU A 267 -14.00 -2.36 13.75
C GLU A 267 -13.29 -0.99 13.85
N HIS A 268 -12.11 -0.94 14.47
CA HIS A 268 -11.31 0.29 14.54
C HIS A 268 -10.77 0.71 13.17
N VAL A 269 -10.64 -0.22 12.22
CA VAL A 269 -10.28 0.09 10.83
C VAL A 269 -11.44 0.82 10.17
N LYS A 270 -11.18 2.04 9.72
CA LYS A 270 -12.20 2.92 9.09
C LYS A 270 -11.99 3.02 7.59
N THR A 271 -10.74 3.11 7.16
CA THR A 271 -10.39 3.37 5.76
C THR A 271 -9.54 2.25 5.20
N LEU A 272 -9.81 1.88 3.96
CA LEU A 272 -9.05 0.90 3.20
C LEU A 272 -8.40 1.61 2.01
N ASN A 273 -7.08 1.66 1.99
CA ASN A 273 -6.30 2.02 0.81
C ASN A 273 -6.23 0.78 -0.10
N ARG A 274 -6.64 0.92 -1.37
CA ARG A 274 -6.56 -0.16 -2.37
C ARG A 274 -5.66 0.21 -3.55
N GLU A 275 -4.61 0.98 -3.30
CA GLU A 275 -3.53 1.37 -4.23
C GLU A 275 -3.99 2.16 -5.46
N ALA A 276 -3.04 2.58 -6.28
CA ALA A 276 -3.27 3.33 -7.51
C ALA A 276 -3.72 2.48 -8.70
N ASP A 277 -4.31 3.11 -9.71
CA ASP A 277 -4.69 2.41 -10.96
C ASP A 277 -3.57 2.36 -12.01
N MET A 278 -2.45 3.07 -11.78
CA MET A 278 -1.26 3.13 -12.64
C MET A 278 -1.57 3.59 -14.07
N GLY A 279 -2.64 4.36 -14.26
CA GLY A 279 -3.06 4.80 -15.59
C GLY A 279 -3.79 3.72 -16.40
N ILE A 280 -3.98 2.52 -15.85
CA ILE A 280 -4.61 1.39 -16.55
C ILE A 280 -6.13 1.63 -16.62
N PRO A 281 -6.73 1.85 -17.81
CA PRO A 281 -8.13 2.27 -17.91
C PRO A 281 -9.13 1.27 -17.31
N GLY A 282 -8.87 -0.04 -17.48
CA GLY A 282 -9.69 -1.10 -16.89
C GLY A 282 -9.66 -1.08 -15.36
N LEU A 283 -8.48 -0.86 -14.78
CA LEU A 283 -8.29 -0.81 -13.33
C LEU A 283 -8.92 0.45 -12.74
N ARG A 284 -8.74 1.60 -13.40
CA ARG A 284 -9.41 2.88 -13.05
C ARG A 284 -10.92 2.72 -12.97
N ILE A 285 -11.51 2.10 -13.99
CA ILE A 285 -12.96 1.84 -14.03
C ILE A 285 -13.36 0.91 -12.88
N ALA A 286 -12.60 -0.18 -12.64
CA ALA A 286 -12.90 -1.14 -11.58
C ALA A 286 -12.84 -0.50 -10.18
N LYS A 287 -11.79 0.25 -9.87
CA LYS A 287 -11.59 0.95 -8.59
C LYS A 287 -12.61 2.05 -8.37
N THR A 288 -12.82 2.93 -9.36
CA THR A 288 -13.82 4.02 -9.29
C THR A 288 -15.24 3.48 -9.04
N ARG A 289 -15.56 2.33 -9.63
CA ARG A 289 -16.85 1.65 -9.47
C ARG A 289 -17.14 1.23 -8.02
N TYR A 290 -16.15 1.07 -7.15
CA TYR A 290 -16.38 0.78 -5.74
C TYR A 290 -16.71 2.01 -4.89
N ASN A 291 -16.90 3.18 -5.52
CA ASN A 291 -17.23 4.45 -4.86
C ASN A 291 -16.19 4.81 -3.78
N PRO A 292 -14.94 5.12 -4.17
CA PRO A 292 -13.94 5.60 -3.23
C PRO A 292 -14.46 6.84 -2.49
N ILE A 293 -14.07 6.98 -1.22
CA ILE A 293 -14.40 8.13 -0.37
C ILE A 293 -13.42 9.28 -0.56
N GLY A 294 -12.28 9.02 -1.22
CA GLY A 294 -11.24 10.00 -1.50
C GLY A 294 -10.03 9.34 -2.15
N PHE A 295 -8.98 10.14 -2.29
CA PHE A 295 -7.71 9.70 -2.85
C PHE A 295 -6.56 10.15 -1.95
N GLU A 296 -5.59 9.27 -1.75
CA GLU A 296 -4.27 9.71 -1.27
C GLU A 296 -3.50 10.26 -2.47
N ARG A 297 -3.52 11.58 -2.62
CA ARG A 297 -2.89 12.26 -3.76
C ARG A 297 -1.39 12.32 -3.57
N LYS A 298 -0.62 12.18 -4.66
CA LYS A 298 0.85 12.17 -4.63
C LYS A 298 1.41 13.21 -5.60
N PHE A 299 2.49 13.88 -5.20
CA PHE A 299 3.07 14.99 -5.94
C PHE A 299 4.56 14.79 -6.19
N THR A 300 5.04 15.31 -7.32
CA THR A 300 6.46 15.54 -7.56
C THR A 300 6.74 17.02 -7.28
N LEU A 301 7.70 17.29 -6.40
CA LEU A 301 8.13 18.64 -6.02
C LEU A 301 9.56 18.84 -6.48
N LYS A 302 9.81 19.85 -7.31
CA LYS A 302 11.16 20.22 -7.75
C LYS A 302 11.56 21.54 -7.12
N TYR A 303 12.75 21.60 -6.53
CA TYR A 303 13.32 22.78 -5.88
C TYR A 303 14.49 23.36 -6.67
#